data_AF-A0A7Y8JK41-F1
#
_entry.id   AF-A0A7Y8JK41-F1
#
_cell.length_a   1.000
_cell.length_b   1.000
_cell.length_c   1.000
_cell.angle_alpha   90.00
_cell.angle_beta   90.00
_cell.angle_gamma   90.00
#
_symmetry.space_group_name_H-M   'P 1'
#
loop_
_entity.id
_entity.type
_entity.pdbx_description
1 polymer ?
#
loop_
_entity_poly.entity_id
_entity_poly.type
_entity_poly.pdbx_seq_one_letter_code
_entity_poly.pdbx_strand_id
1 'polypeptide(L)' 'MKALLELFKQATQEEEFDAIKIGIASPEKIRAWSYGEVKKPETINYRTFKPEREGLFCAKIFGPTKDYECNCGKYKRMK' A
#
# COMPACT_ATOMS: atom_id res chain seq x y z
N MET A 1 -30.06 7.98 22.41
CA MET A 1 -28.70 8.52 22.66
C MET A 1 -27.63 7.44 22.83
N LYS A 2 -27.90 6.25 23.40
CA LYS A 2 -26.91 5.14 23.45
C LYS A 2 -26.40 4.68 22.08
N ALA A 3 -27.28 4.55 21.09
CA ALA A 3 -26.92 4.15 19.73
C ALA A 3 -26.01 5.16 18.99
N LEU A 4 -26.08 6.45 19.37
CA LEU A 4 -25.24 7.50 18.78
C LEU A 4 -23.81 7.43 19.33
N LEU A 5 -23.65 7.10 20.62
CA LEU A 5 -22.35 6.87 21.26
C LEU A 5 -21.63 5.63 20.71
N GLU A 6 -22.37 4.62 20.26
CA GLU A 6 -21.79 3.41 19.64
C GLU A 6 -21.24 3.67 18.22
N LEU A 7 -21.79 4.65 17.48
CA LEU A 7 -21.27 5.06 16.17
C LEU A 7 -19.93 5.82 16.25
N PHE A 8 -19.68 6.58 17.31
CA PHE A 8 -18.42 7.31 17.51
C PHE A 8 -17.28 6.44 18.09
N LYS A 9 -17.56 5.21 18.53
CA LYS A 9 -16.53 4.26 19.00
C LYS A 9 -15.68 3.65 17.87
N GLN A 10 -15.99 3.95 16.61
CA GLN A 10 -15.24 3.52 15.44
C GLN A 10 -14.19 4.54 14.97
N ALA A 11 -13.84 5.53 15.80
CA ALA A 11 -12.50 6.10 15.67
C ALA A 11 -11.55 5.01 16.16
N THR A 12 -10.85 4.35 15.23
CA THR A 12 -9.71 3.49 15.52
C THR A 12 -8.84 4.22 16.52
N GLN A 13 -8.88 3.81 17.78
CA GLN A 13 -7.90 4.24 18.76
C GLN A 13 -6.57 3.85 18.15
N GLU A 14 -5.71 4.83 17.85
CA GLU A 14 -4.30 4.55 17.78
C GLU A 14 -3.97 3.94 19.13
N GLU A 15 -3.74 2.63 19.17
CA GLU A 15 -3.29 1.97 20.39
C GLU A 15 -1.95 2.63 20.75
N GLU A 16 -1.98 3.50 21.77
CA GLU A 16 -0.77 4.05 22.34
C GLU A 16 0.08 2.89 22.86
N PHE A 17 1.29 2.74 22.33
CA PHE A 17 2.21 1.69 22.75
C PHE A 17 3.08 2.20 23.91
N ASP A 18 3.24 1.37 24.94
CA ASP A 18 4.06 1.73 26.11
C ASP A 18 5.58 1.62 25.84
N ALA A 19 5.99 0.83 24.84
CA ALA A 19 7.40 0.55 24.56
C ALA A 19 7.68 0.16 23.10
N ILE A 20 8.88 0.49 22.61
CA ILE A 20 9.41 0.09 21.30
C ILE A 20 10.53 -0.95 21.48
N LYS A 21 10.54 -1.97 20.62
CA LYS A 21 11.59 -3.00 20.58
C LYS A 21 12.26 -3.03 19.22
N ILE A 22 13.57 -3.30 19.21
CA ILE A 22 14.35 -3.53 17.99
C ILE A 22 14.88 -4.97 17.98
N GLY A 23 14.99 -5.56 16.80
CA GLY A 23 15.49 -6.92 16.62
C GLY A 23 15.75 -7.23 15.16
N ILE A 24 16.43 -8.34 14.90
CA ILE A 24 16.73 -8.80 13.55
C ILE A 24 15.45 -9.40 12.94
N ALA A 25 15.16 -9.05 11.69
CA ALA A 25 14.06 -9.64 10.93
C ALA A 25 14.50 -10.95 10.25
N SER A 26 13.70 -12.01 10.39
CA SER A 26 13.93 -13.26 9.65
C SER A 26 13.52 -13.11 8.18
N PRO A 27 14.01 -13.98 7.27
CA PRO A 27 13.58 -13.98 5.87
C PRO A 27 12.06 -14.10 5.69
N GLU A 28 11.39 -14.89 6.53
CA GLU A 28 9.94 -15.06 6.52
C GLU A 28 9.23 -13.75 6.90
N LYS A 29 9.75 -13.04 7.90
CA LYS A 29 9.22 -11.75 8.35
C LYS A 29 9.34 -10.69 7.25
N ILE A 30 10.48 -10.64 6.56
CA ILE A 30 10.70 -9.71 5.43
C ILE A 30 9.72 -10.00 4.29
N ARG A 31 9.50 -11.27 3.96
CA ARG A 31 8.52 -11.67 2.93
C ARG A 31 7.10 -11.33 3.33
N ALA A 32 6.74 -11.49 4.61
CA ALA A 32 5.41 -11.17 5.13
C ALA A 32 5.08 -9.67 5.06
N TRP A 33 6.08 -8.79 5.17
CA TRP A 33 5.89 -7.35 4.98
C TRP A 33 5.75 -6.93 3.52
N SER A 34 6.21 -7.77 2.59
CA SER A 34 6.23 -7.42 1.18
C SER A 34 4.89 -7.71 0.51
N TYR A 35 4.46 -6.79 -0.36
CA TYR A 35 3.28 -6.93 -1.21
C TYR A 35 3.61 -7.49 -2.61
N GLY A 36 4.90 -7.74 -2.89
CA GLY A 36 5.35 -8.29 -4.16
C GLY A 36 6.86 -8.22 -4.36
N GLU A 37 7.35 -8.87 -5.40
CA GLU A 37 8.78 -8.95 -5.72
C GLU A 37 9.13 -8.04 -6.90
N VAL A 38 10.17 -7.23 -6.74
CA VAL A 38 10.78 -6.45 -7.83
C VAL A 38 11.79 -7.35 -8.54
N LYS A 39 11.60 -7.56 -9.84
CA LYS A 39 12.45 -8.43 -10.67
C LYS A 39 13.37 -7.64 -11.60
N LYS A 40 13.13 -6.35 -11.71
CA LYS A 40 13.57 -5.49 -12.80
C LYS A 40 14.06 -4.16 -12.24
N PRO A 41 15.25 -3.66 -12.62
CA PRO A 41 15.77 -2.38 -12.13
C PRO A 41 15.08 -1.15 -12.74
N GLU A 42 14.19 -1.35 -13.71
CA GLU A 42 13.49 -0.28 -14.40
C GLU A 42 12.57 0.50 -13.47
N THR A 43 12.47 1.80 -13.71
CA THR A 43 11.72 2.74 -12.86
C THR A 43 10.41 3.15 -13.52
N ILE A 44 10.48 4.10 -14.44
CA ILE A 44 9.37 4.64 -15.20
C ILE A 44 9.71 4.63 -16.68
N ASN A 45 8.67 4.55 -17.49
CA ASN A 45 8.81 4.68 -18.92
C ASN A 45 9.16 6.13 -19.30
N TYR A 46 10.18 6.32 -20.13
CA TYR A 46 10.65 7.66 -20.50
C TYR A 46 9.64 8.50 -21.31
N ARG A 47 8.72 7.87 -22.06
CA ARG A 47 7.72 8.60 -22.86
C ARG A 47 6.41 8.81 -22.12
N THR A 48 5.92 7.75 -21.49
CA THR A 48 4.58 7.76 -20.89
C THR A 48 4.59 8.17 -19.41
N PHE A 49 5.77 8.22 -18.79
CA PHE A 49 5.97 8.41 -17.35
C PHE A 49 5.20 7.42 -16.48
N LYS A 50 4.72 6.32 -17.07
CA LYS A 50 4.05 5.25 -16.35
C LYS A 50 5.09 4.35 -15.68
N PRO A 51 4.82 3.85 -14.47
CA PRO A 51 5.71 2.89 -13.83
C PRO A 51 5.84 1.60 -14.63
N GLU A 52 7.06 1.07 -14.70
CA GLU A 52 7.34 -0.17 -15.40
C GLU A 52 6.83 -1.39 -14.61
N ARG A 53 6.41 -2.44 -15.32
CA ARG A 53 5.90 -3.66 -14.70
C ARG A 53 7.05 -4.46 -14.08
N GLU A 54 6.88 -4.88 -12.83
CA GLU A 54 7.91 -5.56 -12.02
C GLU A 54 9.15 -4.72 -11.70
N GLY A 55 9.11 -3.42 -12.07
CA GLY A 55 10.13 -2.44 -11.75
C GLY A 55 10.02 -1.87 -10.34
N LEU A 56 10.95 -0.98 -10.01
CA LEU A 56 11.08 -0.34 -8.68
C LEU A 56 9.85 0.48 -8.28
N PHE A 57 9.07 0.98 -9.23
CA PHE A 57 7.86 1.77 -8.98
C PHE A 57 6.57 1.01 -9.37
N CYS A 58 6.61 -0.32 -9.49
CA CYS A 58 5.49 -1.09 -10.03
C CYS A 58 4.19 -0.87 -9.23
N ALA A 59 3.16 -0.36 -9.92
CA ALA A 59 1.86 -0.09 -9.31
C ALA A 59 1.14 -1.33 -8.77
N LYS A 60 1.55 -2.53 -9.20
CA LYS A 60 1.04 -3.81 -8.67
C LYS A 60 1.56 -4.08 -7.25
N ILE A 61 2.80 -3.67 -6.95
CA ILE A 61 3.47 -3.93 -5.67
C ILE A 61 3.14 -2.82 -4.67
N PHE A 62 3.27 -1.57 -5.11
CA PHE A 62 3.20 -0.41 -4.22
C PHE A 62 1.86 0.33 -4.25
N GLY A 63 0.96 -0.02 -5.18
CA GLY A 63 -0.35 0.60 -5.31
C GLY A 63 -0.48 1.55 -6.50
N PRO A 64 -1.69 2.10 -6.72
CA PRO A 64 -1.99 2.91 -7.90
C PRO A 64 -1.36 4.30 -7.81
N THR A 65 -0.97 4.87 -8.97
CA THR A 65 -0.44 6.25 -9.07
C THR A 65 -1.53 7.33 -8.94
N LYS A 66 -2.80 6.94 -9.07
CA LYS A 66 -3.96 7.82 -8.98
C LYS A 66 -5.01 7.20 -8.07
N ASP A 67 -5.67 8.03 -7.29
CA ASP A 67 -6.69 7.59 -6.35
C ASP A 67 -7.83 6.85 -7.06
N TYR A 68 -8.12 5.63 -6.58
CA TYR A 68 -9.22 4.79 -7.07
C TYR A 68 -9.20 4.53 -8.60
N GLU A 69 -8.02 4.61 -9.24
CA GLU A 69 -7.83 4.34 -10.66
C GLU A 69 -6.75 3.26 -10.87
N CYS A 70 -7.09 2.24 -11.65
CA CYS A 70 -6.15 1.20 -12.06
C CYS A 70 -5.12 1.76 -13.06
N ASN A 71 -3.86 1.31 -13.00
CA ASN A 71 -2.77 1.77 -13.87
C ASN A 71 -3.05 1.61 -15.39
N CYS A 72 -3.84 0.59 -15.78
CA CYS A 72 -4.23 0.42 -17.18
C CYS A 72 -5.32 1.39 -17.64
N GLY A 73 -5.95 2.12 -16.71
CA GLY A 73 -7.05 3.05 -16.96
C GLY A 73 -8.40 2.39 -17.28
N LYS A 74 -8.49 1.06 -17.30
CA LYS A 74 -9.75 0.33 -17.54
C LYS A 74 -10.76 0.52 -16.40
N TYR A 75 -10.27 0.52 -15.17
CA TYR A 75 -11.07 0.76 -13.97
C TYR A 75 -10.72 2.13 -13.44
N LYS A 76 -11.62 3.10 -13.67
CA LYS A 76 -11.56 4.45 -13.12
C LYS A 76 -12.86 4.65 -12.35
N ARG A 77 -12.74 5.29 -11.17
CA ARG A 77 -13.80 5.75 -10.26
C ARG A 77 -15.24 5.39 -10.66
N MET A 78 -15.93 4.71 -9.75
CA MET A 78 -17.37 4.49 -9.81
C MET A 78 -18.10 5.82 -10.07
N LYS A 79 -18.94 5.83 -11.10
CA LYS A 79 -19.95 6.86 -11.30
C LYS A 79 -20.99 6.75 -10.18
#